data_AF-A0A9D9GSX5-F1
#
_entry.id   AF-A0A9D9GSX5-F1
#
_cell.length_a   1.000
_cell.length_b   1.000
_cell.length_c   1.000
_cell.angle_alpha   90.00
_cell.angle_beta   90.00
_cell.angle_gamma   90.00
#
_symmetry.space_group_name_H-M   'P 1'
#
loop_
_entity.id
_entity.type
_entity.pdbx_description
1 polymer ?
#
loop_
_entity_poly.entity_id
_entity_poly.type
_entity_poly.pdbx_seq_one_letter_code
_entity_poly.pdbx_strand_id
1 'polypeptide(L)'
;MKTIKFLFKSLKENTCILFEEQKWYVAVILIIFSMCVSVSSILGLGLSGNANNIVYNSTETCFVEGSSLFVNQIHDTNSKFVIENGALITDGAFASQELTNGNVETKIDPLATYEYMVTPDDPGSSSEASDAVISDPTPVLTPVLKVWVFTNLDTTRSADSTLLNTFLQNSVYLYNEEDQPTWDPTSFIIFTRNSISISVYQARNTTSSSSPVTTMSGTFDKIDHFDFSTVGYNENNQFDLNKFQEDFNYIINEAYNNVKVPAAWIETGICLAVNVGVTFLCGLFFWLLTRKKPNAIVHYTFWQGQKVIYFETTTASIVSCLISLFQPMLGVVSFLFIVIMRTMSSITRTGTPKQQNNEPVYKARS
;
A
#
# COMPACT_ATOMS: atom_id res chain seq x y z
N MET A 1 10.30 2.58 -40.74
CA MET A 1 10.25 1.09 -40.66
C MET A 1 11.53 0.43 -40.13
N LYS A 2 12.75 0.80 -40.54
CA LYS A 2 14.01 0.15 -40.05
C LYS A 2 14.18 0.22 -38.52
N THR A 3 13.91 1.37 -37.90
CA THR A 3 14.06 1.57 -36.45
C THR A 3 13.05 0.77 -35.62
N ILE A 4 11.80 0.65 -36.08
CA ILE A 4 10.77 -0.17 -35.39
C ILE A 4 11.14 -1.65 -35.46
N LYS A 5 11.62 -2.13 -36.62
CA LYS A 5 12.10 -3.51 -36.77
C LYS A 5 13.29 -3.80 -35.86
N PHE A 6 14.21 -2.82 -35.71
CA PHE A 6 15.32 -2.91 -34.75
C PHE A 6 14.81 -3.01 -33.31
N LEU A 7 13.83 -2.19 -32.91
CA LEU A 7 13.26 -2.23 -31.54
C LEU A 7 12.71 -3.61 -31.19
N PHE A 8 11.85 -4.18 -32.04
CA PHE A 8 11.31 -5.53 -31.81
C PHE A 8 12.40 -6.61 -31.81
N LYS A 9 13.43 -6.47 -32.64
CA LYS A 9 14.56 -7.41 -32.65
C LYS A 9 15.42 -7.28 -31.40
N SER A 10 15.63 -6.07 -30.89
CA SER A 10 16.39 -5.78 -29.67
C SER A 10 15.74 -6.36 -28.41
N LEU A 11 14.40 -6.51 -28.41
CA LEU A 11 13.69 -7.19 -27.31
C LEU A 11 14.12 -8.65 -27.16
N LYS A 12 14.43 -9.33 -28.28
CA LYS A 12 14.75 -10.77 -28.33
C LYS A 12 16.26 -11.06 -28.40
N GLU A 13 17.04 -10.23 -29.09
CA GLU A 13 18.43 -10.55 -29.44
C GLU A 13 19.42 -9.45 -29.02
N ASN A 14 20.32 -9.80 -28.08
CA ASN A 14 21.40 -8.91 -27.65
C ASN A 14 22.42 -8.62 -28.77
N THR A 15 22.57 -9.51 -29.76
CA THR A 15 23.49 -9.33 -30.90
C THR A 15 23.09 -8.15 -31.79
N CYS A 16 21.79 -7.90 -31.95
CA CYS A 16 21.29 -6.74 -32.69
C CYS A 16 21.72 -5.43 -32.00
N ILE A 17 21.63 -5.38 -30.67
CA ILE A 17 22.00 -4.22 -29.85
C ILE A 17 23.50 -3.93 -29.91
N LEU A 18 24.33 -4.98 -29.94
CA LEU A 18 25.78 -4.87 -29.88
C LEU A 18 26.43 -4.46 -31.22
N PHE A 19 25.82 -4.76 -32.36
CA PHE A 19 26.48 -4.64 -33.66
C PHE A 19 25.77 -3.73 -34.67
N GLU A 20 24.51 -3.36 -34.45
CA GLU A 20 23.82 -2.39 -35.31
C GLU A 20 23.92 -0.98 -34.70
N GLU A 21 24.54 -0.05 -35.43
CA GLU A 21 24.65 1.34 -34.96
C GLU A 21 23.29 2.03 -34.94
N GLN A 22 22.87 2.49 -33.76
CA GLN A 22 21.69 3.32 -33.58
C GLN A 22 22.07 4.70 -33.05
N LYS A 23 21.23 5.68 -33.39
CA LYS A 23 21.41 7.07 -32.96
C LYS A 23 21.22 7.19 -31.44
N TRP A 24 22.06 7.98 -30.79
CA TRP A 24 22.13 8.08 -29.33
C TRP A 24 20.82 8.50 -28.66
N TYR A 25 20.05 9.39 -29.31
CA TYR A 25 18.79 9.88 -28.77
C TYR A 25 17.71 8.78 -28.68
N VAL A 26 17.80 7.72 -29.51
CA VAL A 26 16.87 6.59 -29.44
C VAL A 26 17.07 5.83 -28.14
N ALA A 27 18.32 5.63 -27.72
CA ALA A 27 18.64 4.98 -26.46
C ALA A 27 18.16 5.82 -25.26
N VAL A 28 18.27 7.15 -25.34
CA VAL A 28 17.79 8.07 -24.28
C VAL A 28 16.26 8.04 -24.16
N ILE A 29 15.54 8.07 -25.28
CA ILE A 29 14.07 7.97 -25.27
C ILE A 29 13.63 6.61 -24.69
N LEU A 30 14.31 5.53 -25.09
CA LEU A 30 13.99 4.20 -24.59
C LEU A 30 14.23 4.03 -23.11
N ILE A 31 15.32 4.57 -22.57
CA ILE A 31 15.55 4.44 -21.12
C ILE A 31 14.49 5.19 -20.34
N ILE A 32 14.10 6.39 -20.76
CA ILE A 32 13.01 7.14 -20.12
C ILE A 32 11.71 6.33 -20.17
N PHE A 33 11.36 5.80 -21.35
CA PHE A 33 10.18 4.96 -21.51
C PHE A 33 10.23 3.69 -20.64
N SER A 34 11.38 3.01 -20.62
CA SER A 34 11.58 1.78 -19.83
C SER A 34 11.45 2.05 -18.34
N MET A 35 11.97 3.18 -17.87
CA MET A 35 11.83 3.60 -16.49
C MET A 35 10.37 3.86 -16.12
N CYS A 36 9.62 4.60 -16.94
CA CYS A 36 8.19 4.82 -16.73
C CYS A 36 7.39 3.50 -16.72
N VAL A 37 7.65 2.60 -17.68
CA VAL A 37 6.97 1.30 -17.76
C VAL A 37 7.26 0.45 -16.53
N SER A 38 8.51 0.42 -16.06
CA SER A 38 8.92 -0.42 -14.92
C SER A 38 8.22 -0.10 -13.60
N VAL A 39 7.76 1.14 -13.42
CA VAL A 39 7.11 1.60 -12.19
C VAL A 39 5.60 1.84 -12.33
N SER A 40 5.07 1.73 -13.55
CA SER A 40 3.66 2.04 -13.85
C SER A 40 2.65 1.19 -13.08
N SER A 41 2.95 -0.10 -12.92
CA SER A 41 2.17 -1.06 -12.16
C SER A 41 2.18 -0.79 -10.66
N ILE A 42 3.33 -0.43 -10.09
CA ILE A 42 3.48 -0.08 -8.68
C ILE A 42 2.61 1.14 -8.36
N LEU A 43 2.71 2.18 -9.19
CA LEU A 43 1.88 3.37 -9.06
C LEU A 43 0.39 3.03 -9.22
N GLY A 44 0.02 2.24 -10.23
CA GLY A 44 -1.38 1.84 -10.45
C GLY A 44 -1.98 1.07 -9.29
N LEU A 45 -1.25 0.08 -8.75
CA LEU A 45 -1.69 -0.71 -7.62
C LEU A 45 -1.75 0.12 -6.34
N GLY A 46 -0.73 0.95 -6.08
CA GLY A 46 -0.70 1.86 -4.93
C GLY A 46 -1.86 2.87 -4.91
N LEU A 47 -2.35 3.30 -6.08
CA LEU A 47 -3.48 4.23 -6.17
C LEU A 47 -4.86 3.56 -6.12
N SER A 48 -4.95 2.27 -6.44
CA SER A 48 -6.22 1.53 -6.52
C SER A 48 -6.87 1.15 -5.19
N GLY A 49 -6.15 1.24 -4.06
CA GLY A 49 -6.69 0.88 -2.75
C GLY A 49 -7.79 1.84 -2.31
N ASN A 50 -8.94 1.33 -1.87
CA ASN A 50 -10.04 2.12 -1.29
C ASN A 50 -10.33 1.65 0.13
N ALA A 51 -10.73 2.56 1.00
CA ALA A 51 -10.99 2.25 2.41
C ALA A 51 -12.44 1.80 2.68
N ASN A 52 -13.30 1.82 1.65
CA ASN A 52 -14.71 1.38 1.73
C ASN A 52 -14.92 -0.04 2.25
N ASN A 53 -13.91 -0.91 2.17
CA ASN A 53 -14.01 -2.28 2.67
C ASN A 53 -14.32 -2.32 4.18
N ILE A 54 -14.01 -1.26 4.93
CA ILE A 54 -14.38 -1.10 6.35
C ILE A 54 -15.90 -1.12 6.54
N VAL A 55 -16.63 -0.41 5.68
CA VAL A 55 -18.09 -0.31 5.74
C VAL A 55 -18.75 -1.54 5.11
N TYR A 56 -18.17 -2.12 4.06
CA TYR A 56 -18.75 -3.32 3.42
C TYR A 56 -18.56 -4.62 4.22
N ASN A 57 -17.51 -4.73 5.04
CA ASN A 57 -17.31 -5.88 5.94
C ASN A 57 -18.12 -5.74 7.26
N SER A 58 -19.06 -4.79 7.33
CA SER A 58 -19.72 -4.42 8.59
C SER A 58 -20.76 -5.42 9.09
N THR A 59 -21.36 -6.21 8.20
CA THR A 59 -22.51 -7.07 8.56
C THR A 59 -22.16 -8.16 9.56
N GLU A 60 -20.92 -8.65 9.56
CA GLU A 60 -20.42 -9.64 10.53
C GLU A 60 -19.72 -8.98 11.73
N THR A 61 -19.43 -7.68 11.65
CA THR A 61 -18.59 -6.96 12.62
C THR A 61 -19.38 -5.96 13.46
N CYS A 62 -20.66 -5.72 13.13
CA CYS A 62 -21.56 -4.73 13.75
C CYS A 62 -20.97 -3.30 13.83
N PHE A 63 -19.96 -3.02 12.99
CA PHE A 63 -19.19 -1.78 13.03
C PHE A 63 -20.02 -0.58 12.53
N VAL A 64 -20.87 -0.79 11.54
CA VAL A 64 -21.75 0.25 10.98
C VAL A 64 -22.82 0.62 11.99
N GLU A 65 -23.39 -0.36 12.68
CA GLU A 65 -24.36 -0.17 13.74
C GLU A 65 -23.74 0.66 14.88
N GLY A 66 -22.56 0.27 15.37
CA GLY A 66 -21.84 1.06 16.38
C GLY A 66 -21.50 2.48 15.92
N SER A 67 -21.06 2.63 14.67
CA SER A 67 -20.71 3.95 14.11
C SER A 67 -21.93 4.84 13.88
N SER A 68 -23.08 4.25 13.54
CA SER A 68 -24.35 4.98 13.43
C SER A 68 -24.83 5.50 14.78
N LEU A 69 -24.68 4.71 15.86
CA LEU A 69 -25.00 5.14 17.22
C LEU A 69 -24.12 6.30 17.67
N PHE A 70 -22.83 6.27 17.31
CA PHE A 70 -21.90 7.38 17.56
C PHE A 70 -22.34 8.66 16.87
N VAL A 71 -22.63 8.60 15.57
CA VAL A 71 -23.09 9.77 14.80
C VAL A 71 -24.43 10.31 15.31
N ASN A 72 -25.37 9.42 15.65
CA ASN A 72 -26.65 9.84 16.24
C ASN A 72 -26.45 10.55 17.58
N GLN A 73 -25.52 10.10 18.42
CA GLN A 73 -25.21 10.78 19.68
C GLN A 73 -24.61 12.18 19.45
N ILE A 74 -23.76 12.34 18.43
CA ILE A 74 -23.24 13.67 18.04
C ILE A 74 -24.40 14.59 17.65
N HIS A 75 -25.30 14.09 16.81
CA HIS A 75 -26.48 14.82 16.34
C HIS A 75 -27.40 15.23 17.51
N ASP A 76 -27.77 14.28 18.37
CA ASP A 76 -28.71 14.49 19.47
C ASP A 76 -28.18 15.44 20.53
N THR A 77 -26.86 15.43 20.77
CA THR A 77 -26.22 16.34 21.73
C THR A 77 -25.95 17.73 21.16
N ASN A 78 -26.10 17.90 19.83
CA ASN A 78 -25.74 19.12 19.11
C ASN A 78 -24.32 19.61 19.47
N SER A 79 -23.40 18.65 19.70
CA SER A 79 -22.01 18.94 20.00
C SER A 79 -21.24 19.18 18.70
N LYS A 80 -20.34 20.16 18.69
CA LYS A 80 -19.42 20.39 17.59
C LYS A 80 -18.45 19.21 17.51
N PHE A 81 -18.53 18.45 16.43
CA PHE A 81 -17.56 17.43 16.06
C PHE A 81 -17.28 17.60 14.56
N VAL A 82 -16.40 18.55 14.25
CA VAL A 82 -16.22 19.08 12.90
C VAL A 82 -14.73 19.06 12.54
N ILE A 83 -14.42 18.70 11.30
CA ILE A 83 -13.09 18.86 10.72
C ILE A 83 -13.06 20.19 9.97
N GLU A 84 -12.21 21.12 10.42
CA GLU A 84 -11.98 22.41 9.79
C GLU A 84 -10.48 22.59 9.54
N ASN A 85 -10.08 22.99 8.33
CA ASN A 85 -8.68 23.21 7.97
C ASN A 85 -7.75 22.01 8.32
N GLY A 86 -8.22 20.79 8.08
CA GLY A 86 -7.48 19.56 8.38
C GLY A 86 -7.23 19.28 9.87
N ALA A 87 -7.97 19.93 10.76
CA ALA A 87 -7.97 19.66 12.17
C ALA A 87 -9.37 19.30 12.68
N LEU A 88 -9.46 18.26 13.50
CA LEU A 88 -10.66 17.94 14.25
C LEU A 88 -10.84 18.94 15.39
N ILE A 89 -12.02 19.55 15.42
CA ILE A 89 -12.48 20.48 16.45
C ILE A 89 -13.65 19.81 17.15
N THR A 90 -13.52 19.61 18.46
CA THR A 90 -14.57 19.03 19.28
C THR A 90 -14.98 19.96 20.42
N ASP A 91 -16.24 19.85 20.86
CA ASP A 91 -16.72 20.49 22.08
C ASP A 91 -17.66 19.59 22.89
N GLY A 92 -18.13 20.10 24.02
CA GLY A 92 -19.23 19.51 24.79
C GLY A 92 -18.96 18.07 25.23
N ALA A 93 -19.90 17.18 24.91
CA ALA A 93 -19.85 15.76 25.29
C ALA A 93 -18.73 14.98 24.60
N PHE A 94 -18.11 15.55 23.56
CA PHE A 94 -17.00 14.97 22.82
C PHE A 94 -15.69 15.74 23.00
N ALA A 95 -15.57 16.49 24.10
CA ALA A 95 -14.33 17.13 24.50
C ALA A 95 -13.18 16.11 24.53
N SER A 96 -12.04 16.48 23.95
CA SER A 96 -10.93 15.54 23.80
C SER A 96 -10.33 15.12 25.13
N GLN A 97 -9.93 13.85 25.20
CA GLN A 97 -9.08 13.33 26.25
C GLN A 97 -7.64 13.82 26.02
N GLU A 98 -6.88 14.04 27.09
CA GLU A 98 -5.45 14.36 26.99
C GLU A 98 -4.61 13.09 27.06
N LEU A 99 -3.89 12.79 25.98
CA LEU A 99 -2.83 11.78 26.00
C LEU A 99 -1.49 12.43 26.34
N THR A 100 -0.87 12.01 27.45
CA THR A 100 0.46 12.46 27.89
C THR A 100 1.34 11.27 28.23
N ASN A 101 2.68 11.44 28.18
CA ASN A 101 3.66 10.38 28.54
C ASN A 101 3.34 9.69 29.88
N GLY A 102 2.80 10.41 30.87
CA GLY A 102 2.44 9.85 32.18
C GLY A 102 1.18 8.97 32.17
N ASN A 103 0.28 9.17 31.18
CA ASN A 103 -0.99 8.44 31.07
C ASN A 103 -0.93 7.32 30.01
N VAL A 104 0.16 7.15 29.27
CA VAL A 104 0.27 6.08 28.26
C VAL A 104 0.52 4.70 28.90
N GLU A 105 1.04 4.69 30.14
CA GLU A 105 1.23 3.49 30.95
C GLU A 105 -0.02 3.11 31.76
N THR A 106 -1.01 4.01 31.87
CA THR A 106 -2.28 3.75 32.55
C THR A 106 -3.38 3.61 31.51
N LYS A 107 -4.20 2.58 31.64
CA LYS A 107 -5.31 2.32 30.71
C LYS A 107 -6.24 3.54 30.65
N ILE A 108 -6.38 4.15 29.47
CA ILE A 108 -7.35 5.23 29.24
C ILE A 108 -8.66 4.63 28.73
N ASP A 109 -9.73 4.86 29.46
CA ASP A 109 -11.06 4.40 29.07
C ASP A 109 -11.57 5.12 27.81
N PRO A 110 -12.29 4.40 26.93
CA PRO A 110 -12.89 5.01 25.75
C PRO A 110 -13.84 6.15 26.14
N LEU A 111 -13.88 7.19 25.32
CA LEU A 111 -14.82 8.30 25.47
C LEU A 111 -16.26 7.77 25.38
N ALA A 112 -16.51 6.83 24.47
CA ALA A 112 -17.78 6.16 24.33
C ALA A 112 -17.57 4.68 23.97
N THR A 113 -18.39 3.81 24.57
CA THR A 113 -18.52 2.41 24.16
C THR A 113 -19.96 2.21 23.71
N TYR A 114 -20.13 1.74 22.48
CA TYR A 114 -21.43 1.43 21.90
C TYR A 114 -21.64 -0.07 21.90
N GLU A 115 -22.81 -0.47 22.36
CA GLU A 115 -23.22 -1.86 22.48
C GLU A 115 -24.39 -2.14 21.54
N TYR A 116 -24.41 -3.34 20.97
CA TYR A 116 -25.48 -3.78 20.07
C TYR A 116 -25.92 -5.18 20.44
N MET A 117 -27.20 -5.48 20.19
CA MET A 117 -27.77 -6.80 20.44
C MET A 117 -27.33 -7.74 19.34
N VAL A 118 -26.46 -8.69 19.68
CA VAL A 118 -26.01 -9.74 18.76
C VAL A 118 -26.73 -11.03 19.13
N THR A 119 -27.38 -11.66 18.17
CA THR A 119 -27.93 -13.01 18.33
C THR A 119 -26.78 -14.01 18.13
N PRO A 120 -26.50 -14.89 19.10
CA PRO A 120 -25.50 -15.92 18.90
C PRO A 120 -25.82 -16.84 17.71
N ASP A 121 -24.86 -16.97 16.80
CA ASP A 121 -24.86 -18.09 15.85
C ASP A 121 -24.63 -19.38 16.63
N ASP A 122 -25.50 -20.36 16.41
CA ASP A 122 -25.48 -21.67 17.06
C ASP A 122 -24.13 -22.36 16.79
N PRO A 123 -23.26 -22.56 17.79
CA PRO A 123 -21.94 -23.15 17.57
C PRO A 123 -22.10 -24.67 17.43
N GLY A 124 -22.67 -25.15 16.34
CA GLY A 124 -22.77 -26.60 16.12
C GLY A 124 -23.81 -27.09 15.13
N SER A 125 -23.70 -26.73 13.84
CA SER A 125 -24.26 -27.59 12.78
C SER A 125 -23.18 -28.51 12.19
N SER A 126 -22.37 -29.16 13.02
CA SER A 126 -21.76 -30.42 12.61
C SER A 126 -22.81 -31.51 12.79
N SER A 127 -23.34 -31.98 11.66
CA SER A 127 -24.13 -33.19 11.53
C SER A 127 -23.54 -34.32 12.38
N GLU A 128 -24.09 -34.57 13.57
CA GLU A 128 -24.33 -35.89 14.17
C GLU A 128 -24.95 -35.76 15.59
N ALA A 129 -26.25 -36.03 15.66
CA ALA A 129 -27.04 -36.52 16.79
C ALA A 129 -26.89 -35.89 18.21
N SER A 130 -27.95 -35.23 18.69
CA SER A 130 -28.80 -35.73 19.81
C SER A 130 -29.84 -34.67 20.20
N ASP A 131 -30.98 -35.13 20.71
CA ASP A 131 -32.13 -34.34 21.17
C ASP A 131 -31.78 -33.38 22.33
N ALA A 132 -31.03 -32.31 22.03
CA ALA A 132 -30.92 -31.15 22.91
C ALA A 132 -32.01 -30.15 22.54
N VAL A 133 -32.81 -29.75 23.53
CA VAL A 133 -33.77 -28.66 23.43
C VAL A 133 -33.04 -27.44 22.86
N ILE A 134 -33.37 -27.08 21.61
CA ILE A 134 -32.93 -25.83 20.97
C ILE A 134 -33.54 -24.73 21.81
N SER A 135 -32.72 -24.13 22.68
CA SER A 135 -33.07 -22.86 23.30
C SER A 135 -32.74 -21.82 22.23
N ASP A 136 -33.75 -21.08 21.79
CA ASP A 136 -33.55 -19.95 20.88
C ASP A 136 -32.40 -19.08 21.44
N PRO A 137 -31.39 -18.75 20.63
CA PRO A 137 -30.25 -17.98 21.10
C PRO A 137 -30.75 -16.62 21.63
N THR A 138 -30.68 -16.44 22.95
CA THR A 138 -31.07 -15.17 23.57
C THR A 138 -30.09 -14.09 23.13
N PRO A 139 -30.56 -12.97 22.56
CA PRO A 139 -29.67 -11.91 22.11
C PRO A 139 -28.92 -11.32 23.30
N VAL A 140 -27.60 -11.16 23.16
CA VAL A 140 -26.70 -10.64 24.20
C VAL A 140 -26.21 -9.26 23.79
N LEU A 141 -26.29 -8.30 24.71
CA LEU A 141 -25.74 -6.96 24.53
C LEU A 141 -24.21 -7.05 24.56
N THR A 142 -23.58 -6.74 23.43
CA THR A 142 -22.12 -6.88 23.26
C THR A 142 -21.53 -5.55 22.81
N PRO A 143 -20.38 -5.10 23.35
CA PRO A 143 -19.71 -3.91 22.86
C PRO A 143 -19.24 -4.14 21.42
N VAL A 144 -19.67 -3.27 20.51
CA VAL A 144 -19.36 -3.36 19.07
C VAL A 144 -18.43 -2.27 18.59
N LEU A 145 -18.36 -1.14 19.31
CA LEU A 145 -17.48 -0.03 18.95
C LEU A 145 -16.98 0.70 20.19
N LYS A 146 -15.67 0.98 20.23
CA LYS A 146 -15.04 1.89 21.20
C LYS A 146 -14.50 3.12 20.47
N VAL A 147 -14.74 4.30 21.02
CA VAL A 147 -14.30 5.57 20.43
C VAL A 147 -13.37 6.31 21.39
N TRP A 148 -12.21 6.75 20.89
CA TRP A 148 -11.29 7.65 21.58
C TRP A 148 -11.08 8.93 20.77
N VAL A 149 -10.88 10.05 21.46
CA VAL A 149 -10.71 11.38 20.84
C VAL A 149 -9.58 12.13 21.53
N PHE A 150 -8.51 12.43 20.80
CA PHE A 150 -7.29 13.09 21.28
C PHE A 150 -6.91 14.28 20.40
N THR A 151 -7.57 15.44 20.60
CA THR A 151 -7.29 16.65 19.80
C THR A 151 -5.96 17.32 20.15
N ASN A 152 -5.30 16.89 21.22
CA ASN A 152 -3.97 17.37 21.61
C ASN A 152 -2.83 16.72 20.80
N LEU A 153 -3.09 15.59 20.12
CA LEU A 153 -2.10 14.84 19.37
C LEU A 153 -2.06 15.25 17.89
N ASP A 154 -0.89 15.65 17.42
CA ASP A 154 -0.63 15.91 16.01
C ASP A 154 0.24 14.79 15.42
N THR A 155 -0.39 13.86 14.70
CA THR A 155 0.31 12.68 14.14
C THR A 155 1.31 13.00 13.03
N THR A 156 1.41 14.25 12.56
CA THR A 156 2.53 14.66 11.69
C THR A 156 3.83 14.77 12.47
N ARG A 157 3.76 14.91 13.79
CA ARG A 157 4.92 14.96 14.68
C ARG A 157 5.31 13.55 15.12
N SER A 158 6.58 13.21 14.92
CA SER A 158 7.10 11.89 15.30
C SER A 158 6.92 11.55 16.78
N ALA A 159 6.98 12.54 17.68
CA ALA A 159 6.79 12.32 19.12
C ALA A 159 5.34 11.89 19.45
N ASP A 160 4.35 12.57 18.87
CA ASP A 160 2.94 12.31 19.10
C ASP A 160 2.50 11.00 18.40
N SER A 161 3.10 10.68 17.25
CA SER A 161 2.91 9.39 16.58
C SER A 161 3.44 8.23 17.45
N THR A 162 4.61 8.37 18.06
CA THR A 162 5.15 7.37 19.00
C THR A 162 4.26 7.22 20.22
N LEU A 163 3.79 8.33 20.80
CA LEU A 163 2.84 8.33 21.91
C LEU A 163 1.56 7.56 21.58
N LEU A 164 0.97 7.81 20.40
CA LEU A 164 -0.22 7.10 19.94
C LEU A 164 0.05 5.60 19.75
N ASN A 165 1.21 5.23 19.20
CA ASN A 165 1.58 3.82 19.03
C ASN A 165 1.76 3.10 20.37
N THR A 166 2.37 3.76 21.35
CA THR A 166 2.53 3.21 22.71
C THR A 166 1.17 3.09 23.40
N PHE A 167 0.26 4.05 23.23
CA PHE A 167 -1.12 3.95 23.71
C PHE A 167 -1.86 2.77 23.07
N LEU A 168 -1.74 2.62 21.75
CA LEU A 168 -2.33 1.50 21.02
C LEU A 168 -1.82 0.16 21.59
N GLN A 169 -0.52 0.01 21.83
CA GLN A 169 0.05 -1.22 22.39
C GLN A 169 -0.41 -1.49 23.83
N ASN A 170 -0.42 -0.47 24.68
CA ASN A 170 -0.61 -0.64 26.12
C ASN A 170 -2.08 -0.60 26.57
N SER A 171 -2.91 0.21 25.91
CA SER A 171 -4.29 0.47 26.35
C SER A 171 -5.33 -0.15 25.43
N VAL A 172 -5.03 -0.24 24.13
CA VAL A 172 -5.96 -0.79 23.15
C VAL A 172 -5.67 -2.27 22.91
N TYR A 173 -4.43 -2.65 22.59
CA TYR A 173 -4.08 -4.01 22.18
C TYR A 173 -3.67 -4.96 23.31
N LEU A 174 -3.59 -4.49 24.57
CA LEU A 174 -3.25 -5.24 25.80
C LEU A 174 -2.76 -6.67 25.54
N TYR A 175 -1.44 -6.86 25.53
CA TYR A 175 -0.81 -8.18 25.45
C TYR A 175 -0.37 -8.62 26.86
N ASN A 176 -0.54 -9.91 27.19
CA ASN A 176 0.04 -10.48 28.39
C ASN A 176 1.56 -10.64 28.25
N GLU A 177 2.24 -11.05 29.31
CA GLU A 177 3.69 -11.29 29.33
C GLU A 177 4.15 -12.41 28.35
N GLU A 178 3.22 -13.12 27.71
CA GLU A 178 3.46 -14.18 26.72
C GLU A 178 3.08 -13.74 25.28
N ASP A 179 2.95 -12.42 25.02
CA ASP A 179 2.51 -11.83 23.75
C ASP A 179 1.13 -12.32 23.26
N GLN A 180 0.28 -12.81 24.17
CA GLN A 180 -1.12 -13.14 23.87
C GLN A 180 -2.02 -11.94 24.20
N PRO A 181 -2.96 -11.55 23.32
CA PRO A 181 -3.91 -10.49 23.63
C PRO A 181 -4.73 -10.88 24.89
N THR A 182 -4.67 -10.04 25.91
CA THR A 182 -5.32 -10.25 27.23
C THR A 182 -6.78 -9.80 27.26
N TRP A 183 -7.29 -9.22 26.16
CA TRP A 183 -8.61 -8.60 26.07
C TRP A 183 -9.41 -9.11 24.87
N ASP A 184 -10.75 -9.08 24.99
CA ASP A 184 -11.70 -9.38 23.91
C ASP A 184 -11.59 -8.31 22.80
N PRO A 185 -11.11 -8.66 21.59
CA PRO A 185 -10.91 -7.68 20.52
C PRO A 185 -12.23 -7.04 20.10
N THR A 186 -12.37 -5.73 20.36
CA THR A 186 -13.54 -4.92 19.99
C THR A 186 -13.15 -3.95 18.88
N SER A 187 -14.02 -3.73 17.89
CA SER A 187 -13.79 -2.69 16.89
C SER A 187 -13.64 -1.32 17.54
N PHE A 188 -12.82 -0.47 16.95
CA PHE A 188 -12.58 0.86 17.48
C PHE A 188 -12.30 1.92 16.43
N ILE A 189 -12.55 3.17 16.84
CA ILE A 189 -12.16 4.38 16.12
C ILE A 189 -11.38 5.28 17.07
N ILE A 190 -10.23 5.77 16.63
CA ILE A 190 -9.45 6.78 17.33
C ILE A 190 -9.37 7.99 16.44
N PHE A 191 -9.87 9.11 16.95
CA PHE A 191 -9.71 10.42 16.36
C PHE A 191 -8.56 11.14 17.06
N THR A 192 -7.63 11.67 16.28
CA THR A 192 -6.63 12.63 16.78
C THR A 192 -6.94 14.02 16.23
N ARG A 193 -6.07 15.00 16.49
CA ARG A 193 -6.22 16.33 15.90
C ARG A 193 -6.28 16.28 14.38
N ASN A 194 -5.47 15.44 13.73
CA ASN A 194 -5.28 15.49 12.28
C ASN A 194 -5.37 14.12 11.59
N SER A 195 -5.74 13.07 12.33
CA SER A 195 -5.88 11.73 11.77
C SER A 195 -7.00 10.93 12.39
N ILE A 196 -7.40 9.90 11.66
CA ILE A 196 -8.34 8.87 12.09
C ILE A 196 -7.64 7.51 11.98
N SER A 197 -7.84 6.66 12.98
CA SER A 197 -7.42 5.25 12.94
C SER A 197 -8.61 4.37 13.27
N ILE A 198 -8.89 3.39 12.42
CA ILE A 198 -10.00 2.47 12.55
C ILE A 198 -9.46 1.04 12.49
N SER A 199 -9.90 0.22 13.44
CA SER A 199 -9.65 -1.23 13.41
C SER A 199 -10.96 -1.95 13.65
N VAL A 200 -11.33 -2.85 12.74
CA VAL A 200 -12.58 -3.61 12.80
C VAL A 200 -12.27 -5.05 13.17
N TYR A 201 -12.96 -5.55 14.18
CA TYR A 201 -12.90 -6.94 14.64
C TYR A 201 -14.24 -7.62 14.43
N GLN A 202 -14.23 -8.95 14.32
CA GLN A 202 -15.46 -9.72 14.24
C GLN A 202 -16.26 -9.57 15.53
N ALA A 203 -17.58 -9.40 15.41
CA ALA A 203 -18.44 -9.42 16.58
C ALA A 203 -18.33 -10.81 17.23
N ARG A 204 -18.24 -10.84 18.56
CA ARG A 204 -18.09 -12.06 19.36
C ARG A 204 -19.18 -13.07 18.98
N ASN A 205 -18.85 -14.09 18.17
CA ASN A 205 -19.50 -15.42 18.04
C ASN A 205 -18.95 -16.26 16.86
N THR A 206 -18.20 -15.68 15.92
CA THR A 206 -17.34 -16.45 15.00
C THR A 206 -15.98 -16.68 15.67
N THR A 207 -15.30 -17.78 15.35
CA THR A 207 -13.95 -18.12 15.87
C THR A 207 -13.05 -16.89 15.91
N SER A 208 -12.96 -16.25 17.09
CA SER A 208 -12.46 -14.88 17.21
C SER A 208 -10.96 -14.87 16.92
N SER A 209 -10.63 -14.47 15.70
CA SER A 209 -9.28 -14.16 15.27
C SER A 209 -8.74 -13.04 16.16
N SER A 210 -7.56 -13.23 16.73
CA SER A 210 -6.81 -12.17 17.43
C SER A 210 -6.40 -11.01 16.50
N SER A 211 -6.55 -11.20 15.18
CA SER A 211 -6.26 -10.20 14.17
C SER A 211 -7.52 -9.46 13.72
N PRO A 212 -7.43 -8.14 13.51
CA PRO A 212 -8.53 -7.35 12.95
C PRO A 212 -8.87 -7.84 11.53
N VAL A 213 -10.16 -7.80 11.19
CA VAL A 213 -10.68 -8.09 9.84
C VAL A 213 -10.15 -7.06 8.85
N THR A 214 -10.12 -5.80 9.27
CA THR A 214 -9.58 -4.70 8.47
C THR A 214 -9.13 -3.57 9.38
N THR A 215 -8.09 -2.87 8.97
CA THR A 215 -7.57 -1.68 9.64
C THR A 215 -7.31 -0.59 8.61
N MET A 216 -7.43 0.65 9.04
CA MET A 216 -7.16 1.82 8.22
C MET A 216 -6.71 2.97 9.09
N SER A 217 -5.81 3.77 8.54
CA SER A 217 -5.46 5.07 9.08
C SER A 217 -5.42 6.10 7.96
N GLY A 218 -5.80 7.32 8.29
CA GLY A 218 -5.90 8.44 7.35
C GLY A 218 -5.68 9.77 8.03
N THR A 219 -5.39 10.82 7.25
CA THR A 219 -5.17 12.17 7.77
C THR A 219 -6.18 13.16 7.20
N PHE A 220 -6.49 14.21 7.96
CA PHE A 220 -7.47 15.22 7.60
C PHE A 220 -6.95 16.34 6.71
N ASP A 221 -5.68 16.32 6.30
CA ASP A 221 -4.95 17.44 5.67
C ASP A 221 -5.67 18.11 4.48
N LYS A 222 -6.48 17.38 3.70
CA LYS A 222 -7.26 17.92 2.57
C LYS A 222 -8.78 17.94 2.79
N ILE A 223 -9.23 17.56 3.98
CA ILE A 223 -10.65 17.60 4.34
C ILE A 223 -10.91 18.95 4.98
N ASP A 224 -11.80 19.71 4.34
CA ASP A 224 -12.21 21.01 4.83
C ASP A 224 -13.72 21.04 5.01
N HIS A 225 -14.16 21.60 6.15
CA HIS A 225 -15.55 21.73 6.57
C HIS A 225 -16.37 20.42 6.47
N PHE A 226 -16.01 19.43 7.29
CA PHE A 226 -16.82 18.20 7.44
C PHE A 226 -17.44 18.12 8.83
N ASP A 227 -18.76 18.10 8.91
CA ASP A 227 -19.52 18.03 10.16
C ASP A 227 -20.13 16.65 10.36
N PHE A 228 -19.68 15.94 11.40
CA PHE A 228 -20.17 14.60 11.71
C PHE A 228 -21.62 14.59 12.19
N SER A 229 -22.18 15.71 12.66
CA SER A 229 -23.59 15.80 13.07
C SER A 229 -24.56 15.69 11.89
N THR A 230 -24.07 15.89 10.65
CA THR A 230 -24.87 15.84 9.43
C THR A 230 -24.82 14.48 8.72
N VAL A 231 -23.90 13.61 9.14
CA VAL A 231 -23.63 12.32 8.49
C VAL A 231 -24.85 11.41 8.61
N GLY A 232 -25.37 10.96 7.47
CA GLY A 232 -26.54 10.08 7.44
C GLY A 232 -27.88 10.75 7.71
N TYR A 233 -27.94 12.07 7.89
CA TYR A 233 -29.20 12.80 8.04
C TYR A 233 -29.62 13.44 6.72
N ASN A 234 -30.85 13.18 6.27
CA ASN A 234 -31.40 13.79 5.07
C ASN A 234 -31.86 15.25 5.29
N GLU A 235 -32.34 15.92 4.25
CA GLU A 235 -32.83 17.31 4.33
C GLU A 235 -34.01 17.49 5.30
N ASN A 236 -34.72 16.40 5.63
CA ASN A 236 -35.82 16.37 6.59
C ASN A 236 -35.36 16.02 8.01
N ASN A 237 -34.05 15.98 8.26
CA ASN A 237 -33.43 15.62 9.53
C ASN A 237 -33.80 14.19 10.01
N GLN A 238 -34.03 13.27 9.07
CA GLN A 238 -34.24 11.86 9.36
C GLN A 238 -32.97 11.07 9.05
N PHE A 239 -32.61 10.15 9.95
CA PHE A 239 -31.48 9.26 9.76
C PHE A 239 -31.78 8.23 8.66
N ASP A 240 -30.89 8.13 7.68
CA ASP A 240 -30.91 7.17 6.59
C ASP A 240 -29.58 6.42 6.55
N LEU A 241 -29.64 5.10 6.71
CA LEU A 241 -28.48 4.23 6.74
C LEU A 241 -27.67 4.27 5.43
N ASN A 242 -28.34 4.40 4.28
CA ASN A 242 -27.63 4.43 2.99
C ASN A 242 -26.82 5.72 2.87
N LYS A 243 -27.43 6.84 3.27
CA LYS A 243 -26.75 8.13 3.33
C LYS A 243 -25.60 8.11 4.34
N PHE A 244 -25.80 7.48 5.50
CA PHE A 244 -24.74 7.31 6.49
C PHE A 244 -23.55 6.57 5.88
N GLN A 245 -23.78 5.46 5.18
CA GLN A 245 -22.72 4.69 4.53
C GLN A 245 -22.02 5.52 3.46
N GLU A 246 -22.74 6.32 2.67
CA GLU A 246 -22.16 7.19 1.63
C GLU A 246 -21.27 8.29 2.26
N ASP A 247 -21.81 9.06 3.19
CA ASP A 247 -21.14 10.16 3.87
C ASP A 247 -19.92 9.67 4.67
N PHE A 248 -20.06 8.52 5.35
CA PHE A 248 -18.99 7.92 6.15
C PHE A 248 -17.90 7.31 5.26
N ASN A 249 -18.26 6.69 4.13
CA ASN A 249 -17.28 6.23 3.14
C ASN A 249 -16.53 7.40 2.50
N TYR A 250 -17.20 8.53 2.27
CA TYR A 250 -16.56 9.74 1.75
C TYR A 250 -15.42 10.20 2.67
N ILE A 251 -15.70 10.41 3.95
CA ILE A 251 -14.68 10.88 4.90
C ILE A 251 -13.54 9.88 5.07
N ILE A 252 -13.85 8.59 5.13
CA ILE A 252 -12.87 7.52 5.25
C ILE A 252 -11.95 7.45 4.03
N ASN A 253 -12.51 7.50 2.81
CA ASN A 253 -11.70 7.47 1.60
C ASN A 253 -10.83 8.71 1.46
N GLU A 254 -11.37 9.88 1.78
CA GLU A 254 -10.61 11.12 1.63
C GLU A 254 -9.46 11.19 2.65
N ALA A 255 -9.72 10.77 3.90
CA ALA A 255 -8.68 10.64 4.91
C ALA A 255 -7.60 9.63 4.49
N TYR A 256 -8.01 8.49 3.93
CA TYR A 256 -7.09 7.46 3.46
C TYR A 256 -6.30 7.92 2.21
N ASN A 257 -6.92 8.64 1.28
CA ASN A 257 -6.28 9.18 0.09
C ASN A 257 -5.13 10.13 0.43
N ASN A 258 -5.25 10.89 1.53
CA ASN A 258 -4.20 11.80 2.00
C ASN A 258 -2.92 11.07 2.44
N VAL A 259 -3.01 9.81 2.84
CA VAL A 259 -1.84 8.98 3.19
C VAL A 259 -1.42 8.11 2.01
N LYS A 260 -2.38 7.47 1.34
CA LYS A 260 -2.16 6.55 0.22
C LYS A 260 -1.45 7.21 -0.95
N VAL A 261 -1.93 8.38 -1.40
CA VAL A 261 -1.40 9.03 -2.63
C VAL A 261 0.06 9.44 -2.44
N PRO A 262 0.45 10.16 -1.37
CA PRO A 262 1.87 10.46 -1.12
C PRO A 262 2.71 9.20 -0.94
N ALA A 263 2.23 8.19 -0.22
CA ALA A 263 2.96 6.93 -0.03
C ALA A 263 3.24 6.23 -1.37
N ALA A 264 2.24 6.12 -2.24
CA ALA A 264 2.39 5.54 -3.57
C ALA A 264 3.42 6.30 -4.44
N TRP A 265 3.42 7.64 -4.37
CA TRP A 265 4.42 8.46 -5.07
C TRP A 265 5.83 8.29 -4.51
N ILE A 266 5.98 8.23 -3.19
CA ILE A 266 7.27 8.01 -2.51
C ILE A 266 7.83 6.64 -2.91
N GLU A 267 7.02 5.59 -2.81
CA GLU A 267 7.43 4.23 -3.19
C GLU A 267 7.83 4.16 -4.67
N THR A 268 7.00 4.71 -5.55
CA THR A 268 7.29 4.81 -7.00
C THR A 268 8.62 5.53 -7.25
N GLY A 269 8.87 6.64 -6.53
CA GLY A 269 10.10 7.41 -6.63
C GLY A 269 11.34 6.63 -6.19
N ILE A 270 11.25 5.88 -5.09
CA ILE A 270 12.32 5.01 -4.60
C ILE A 270 12.63 3.91 -5.63
N CYS A 271 11.60 3.21 -6.14
CA CYS A 271 11.77 2.15 -7.13
C CYS A 271 12.40 2.69 -8.43
N LEU A 272 11.96 3.87 -8.88
CA LEU A 272 12.53 4.55 -10.05
C LEU A 272 14.02 4.85 -9.84
N ALA A 273 14.39 5.42 -8.69
CA ALA A 273 15.76 5.75 -8.36
C ALA A 273 16.66 4.51 -8.34
N VAL A 274 16.18 3.40 -7.77
CA VAL A 274 16.89 2.11 -7.76
C VAL A 274 17.08 1.59 -9.20
N ASN A 275 16.03 1.59 -10.03
CA ASN A 275 16.11 1.11 -11.41
C ASN A 275 17.10 1.93 -12.26
N VAL A 276 17.10 3.25 -12.10
CA VAL A 276 18.07 4.15 -12.75
C VAL A 276 19.49 3.86 -12.26
N GLY A 277 19.69 3.75 -10.95
CA GLY A 277 20.99 3.47 -10.34
C GLY A 277 21.59 2.14 -10.82
N VAL A 278 20.79 1.07 -10.81
CA VAL A 278 21.19 -0.26 -11.31
C VAL A 278 21.54 -0.21 -12.79
N THR A 279 20.74 0.48 -13.61
CA THR A 279 21.01 0.62 -15.05
C THR A 279 22.35 1.31 -15.32
N PHE A 280 22.62 2.39 -14.60
CA PHE A 280 23.88 3.12 -14.75
C PHE A 280 25.07 2.26 -14.30
N LEU A 281 24.92 1.56 -13.17
CA LEU A 281 25.94 0.65 -12.64
C LEU A 281 26.20 -0.52 -13.60
N CYS A 282 25.18 -1.14 -14.18
CA CYS A 282 25.33 -2.19 -15.20
C CYS A 282 26.07 -1.67 -16.45
N GLY A 283 25.81 -0.44 -16.89
CA GLY A 283 26.56 0.19 -17.98
C GLY A 283 28.03 0.41 -17.66
N LEU A 284 28.34 0.82 -16.43
CA LEU A 284 29.71 0.91 -15.94
C LEU A 284 30.40 -0.47 -15.91
N PHE A 285 29.74 -1.49 -15.37
CA PHE A 285 30.28 -2.85 -15.34
C PHE A 285 30.50 -3.43 -16.74
N PHE A 286 29.54 -3.23 -17.64
CA PHE A 286 29.67 -3.62 -19.04
C PHE A 286 30.90 -2.99 -19.69
N TRP A 287 31.10 -1.69 -19.50
CA TRP A 287 32.24 -0.96 -20.04
C TRP A 287 33.60 -1.43 -19.44
N LEU A 288 33.66 -1.67 -18.14
CA LEU A 288 34.90 -2.14 -17.48
C LEU A 288 35.29 -3.55 -17.94
N LEU A 289 34.32 -4.46 -18.07
CA LEU A 289 34.57 -5.87 -18.39
C LEU A 289 34.88 -6.08 -19.88
N THR A 290 34.32 -5.25 -20.75
CA THR A 290 34.60 -5.31 -22.20
C THR A 290 36.00 -4.80 -22.56
N ARG A 291 36.69 -4.08 -21.67
CA ARG A 291 38.08 -3.61 -21.89
C ARG A 291 39.18 -4.62 -21.61
N LYS A 292 38.96 -5.64 -20.77
CA LYS A 292 40.04 -6.47 -20.20
C LYS A 292 40.53 -7.64 -21.08
N LYS A 293 40.00 -7.87 -22.28
CA LYS A 293 40.32 -9.02 -23.15
C LYS A 293 40.31 -8.62 -24.63
N PRO A 294 40.89 -9.40 -25.57
CA PRO A 294 40.66 -9.23 -27.00
C PRO A 294 39.17 -9.47 -27.27
N ASN A 295 38.42 -8.38 -27.29
CA ASN A 295 36.98 -8.37 -27.27
C ASN A 295 36.51 -7.52 -28.47
N ALA A 296 35.47 -7.96 -29.18
CA ALA A 296 35.06 -7.35 -30.45
C ALA A 296 34.65 -5.87 -30.33
N ILE A 297 34.39 -5.40 -29.11
CA ILE A 297 33.95 -4.05 -28.78
C ILE A 297 34.92 -3.30 -27.84
N VAL A 298 36.20 -3.68 -27.81
CA VAL A 298 37.25 -2.99 -27.01
C VAL A 298 37.28 -1.47 -27.22
N HIS A 299 36.93 -1.01 -28.42
CA HIS A 299 36.96 0.40 -28.81
C HIS A 299 35.76 1.21 -28.28
N TYR A 300 34.80 0.58 -27.61
CA TYR A 300 33.61 1.29 -27.15
C TYR A 300 33.95 2.28 -26.03
N THR A 301 33.50 3.52 -26.22
CA THR A 301 33.49 4.54 -25.17
C THR A 301 32.46 4.18 -24.09
N PHE A 302 32.60 4.77 -22.90
CA PHE A 302 31.64 4.59 -21.81
C PHE A 302 30.19 4.84 -22.27
N TRP A 303 29.96 5.92 -23.02
CA TRP A 303 28.65 6.26 -23.56
C TRP A 303 28.13 5.26 -24.59
N GLN A 304 29.00 4.58 -25.34
CA GLN A 304 28.58 3.48 -26.22
C GLN A 304 28.17 2.24 -25.43
N GLY A 305 28.89 1.91 -24.35
CA GLY A 305 28.49 0.84 -23.42
C GLY A 305 27.16 1.15 -22.74
N GLN A 306 26.98 2.39 -22.28
CA GLN A 306 25.72 2.81 -21.64
C GLN A 306 24.53 2.74 -22.59
N LYS A 307 24.72 3.11 -23.88
CA LYS A 307 23.68 2.96 -24.91
C LYS A 307 23.22 1.52 -25.07
N VAL A 308 24.14 0.54 -25.05
CA VAL A 308 23.79 -0.90 -25.13
C VAL A 308 22.87 -1.27 -23.97
N ILE A 309 23.24 -0.90 -22.74
CA ILE A 309 22.43 -1.21 -21.56
C ILE A 309 21.07 -0.52 -21.61
N TYR A 310 20.96 0.71 -22.09
CA TYR A 310 19.67 1.38 -22.26
C TYR A 310 18.71 0.60 -23.16
N PHE A 311 19.19 0.00 -24.25
CA PHE A 311 18.35 -0.89 -25.06
C PHE A 311 17.98 -2.19 -24.34
N GLU A 312 18.89 -2.75 -23.53
CA GLU A 312 18.61 -3.97 -22.77
C GLU A 312 17.59 -3.77 -21.65
N THR A 313 17.53 -2.58 -21.05
CA THR A 313 16.56 -2.27 -19.99
C THR A 313 15.11 -2.28 -20.46
N THR A 314 14.85 -2.08 -21.76
CA THR A 314 13.48 -2.07 -22.29
C THR A 314 12.79 -3.42 -22.08
N THR A 315 13.47 -4.52 -22.36
CA THR A 315 12.89 -5.84 -22.08
C THR A 315 12.73 -6.08 -20.59
N ALA A 316 13.70 -5.67 -19.77
CA ALA A 316 13.61 -5.83 -18.33
C ALA A 316 12.42 -5.06 -17.75
N SER A 317 12.15 -3.85 -18.25
CA SER A 317 11.01 -3.03 -17.81
C SER A 317 9.66 -3.65 -18.16
N ILE A 318 9.51 -4.21 -19.38
CA ILE A 318 8.26 -4.84 -19.82
C ILE A 318 7.99 -6.09 -18.97
N VAL A 319 8.99 -6.94 -18.79
CA VAL A 319 8.82 -8.17 -18.01
C VAL A 319 8.58 -7.86 -16.53
N SER A 320 9.32 -6.90 -15.97
CA SER A 320 9.10 -6.41 -14.60
C SER A 320 7.68 -5.87 -14.41
N CYS A 321 7.21 -5.04 -15.34
CA CYS A 321 5.83 -4.55 -15.33
C CYS A 321 4.82 -5.70 -15.34
N LEU A 322 5.00 -6.71 -16.19
CA LEU A 322 4.09 -7.87 -16.21
C LEU A 322 4.11 -8.66 -14.90
N ILE A 323 5.29 -8.90 -14.31
CA ILE A 323 5.40 -9.62 -13.04
C ILE A 323 4.75 -8.83 -11.90
N SER A 324 4.99 -7.52 -11.87
CA SER A 324 4.45 -6.64 -10.83
C SER A 324 2.93 -6.49 -10.86
N LEU A 325 2.26 -6.78 -11.98
CA LEU A 325 0.79 -6.85 -12.03
C LEU A 325 0.24 -8.01 -11.19
N PHE A 326 0.99 -9.11 -11.10
CA PHE A 326 0.60 -10.27 -10.28
C PHE A 326 1.12 -10.15 -8.84
N GLN A 327 2.34 -9.66 -8.67
CA GLN A 327 2.98 -9.49 -7.36
C GLN A 327 3.82 -8.20 -7.33
N PRO A 328 3.27 -7.08 -6.82
CA PRO A 328 3.96 -5.78 -6.85
C PRO A 328 5.35 -5.81 -6.23
N MET A 329 5.52 -6.52 -5.11
CA MET A 329 6.81 -6.64 -4.40
C MET A 329 7.92 -7.29 -5.25
N LEU A 330 7.59 -8.13 -6.23
CA LEU A 330 8.57 -8.77 -7.10
C LEU A 330 8.95 -7.91 -8.32
N GLY A 331 8.26 -6.78 -8.55
CA GLY A 331 8.50 -5.90 -9.69
C GLY A 331 9.93 -5.40 -9.76
N VAL A 332 10.42 -4.78 -8.69
CA VAL A 332 11.78 -4.20 -8.64
C VAL A 332 12.85 -5.29 -8.72
N VAL A 333 12.65 -6.40 -8.01
CA VAL A 333 13.59 -7.53 -7.98
C VAL A 333 13.72 -8.16 -9.36
N SER A 334 12.60 -8.37 -10.06
CA SER A 334 12.60 -8.92 -11.41
C SER A 334 13.27 -7.98 -12.42
N PHE A 335 13.07 -6.66 -12.31
CA PHE A 335 13.80 -5.69 -13.13
C PHE A 335 15.31 -5.85 -12.96
N LEU A 336 15.79 -5.80 -11.72
CA LEU A 336 17.20 -5.91 -11.37
C LEU A 336 17.80 -7.21 -11.92
N PHE A 337 17.14 -8.35 -11.67
CA PHE A 337 17.63 -9.66 -12.09
C PHE A 337 17.74 -9.76 -13.62
N ILE A 338 16.74 -9.28 -14.36
CA ILE A 338 16.72 -9.36 -15.81
C ILE A 338 17.77 -8.43 -16.43
N VAL A 339 17.95 -7.22 -15.91
CA VAL A 339 19.01 -6.30 -16.39
C VAL A 339 20.40 -6.92 -16.17
N ILE A 340 20.66 -7.50 -14.99
CA ILE A 340 21.95 -8.15 -14.70
C ILE A 340 22.17 -9.35 -15.62
N MET A 341 21.19 -10.24 -15.76
CA MET A 341 21.26 -11.41 -16.63
C MET A 341 21.52 -11.03 -18.09
N ARG A 342 20.82 -10.01 -18.61
CA ARG A 342 21.05 -9.52 -19.98
C ARG A 342 22.44 -8.91 -20.15
N THR A 343 22.87 -8.11 -19.18
CA THR A 343 24.21 -7.50 -19.19
C THR A 343 25.29 -8.59 -19.23
N MET A 344 25.17 -9.63 -18.40
CA MET A 344 26.10 -10.76 -18.38
C MET A 344 26.06 -11.58 -19.68
N SER A 345 24.87 -11.79 -20.25
CA SER A 345 24.72 -12.44 -21.56
C SER A 345 25.42 -11.63 -22.67
N SER A 346 25.34 -10.30 -22.63
CA SER A 346 26.02 -9.45 -23.59
C SER A 346 27.53 -9.46 -23.39
N ILE A 347 28.03 -9.41 -22.15
CA ILE A 347 29.46 -9.54 -21.86
C ILE A 347 30.01 -10.87 -22.40
N THR A 348 29.35 -12.00 -22.11
CA THR A 348 29.80 -13.33 -22.57
C THR A 348 29.84 -13.44 -24.09
N ARG A 349 28.83 -12.90 -24.80
CA ARG A 349 28.78 -12.91 -26.28
C ARG A 349 29.84 -12.03 -26.94
N THR A 350 30.35 -11.03 -26.25
CA THR A 350 31.41 -10.15 -26.78
C THR A 350 32.78 -10.84 -26.68
N GLY A 351 32.99 -11.69 -25.66
CA GLY A 351 34.25 -12.38 -25.40
C GLY A 351 34.59 -13.57 -26.30
N THR A 352 33.68 -14.04 -27.16
CA THR A 352 33.98 -15.07 -28.17
C THR A 352 34.58 -14.40 -29.40
N PRO A 353 35.86 -14.63 -29.75
CA PRO A 353 36.39 -14.14 -31.02
C PRO A 353 35.54 -14.76 -32.14
N LYS A 354 35.07 -13.94 -33.09
CA LYS A 354 34.68 -14.49 -34.39
C LYS A 354 35.87 -15.30 -34.86
N GLN A 355 35.70 -16.62 -35.04
CA GLN A 355 36.60 -17.36 -35.91
C GLN A 355 36.70 -16.53 -37.19
N GLN A 356 37.84 -15.88 -37.42
CA GLN A 356 38.19 -15.51 -38.77
C GLN A 356 37.98 -16.79 -39.57
N ASN A 357 37.15 -16.74 -40.60
CA ASN A 357 37.06 -17.82 -41.56
C ASN A 357 38.49 -18.25 -41.84
N ASN A 358 38.85 -19.46 -41.40
CA ASN A 358 40.05 -20.15 -41.83
C ASN A 358 39.81 -20.48 -43.30
N GLU A 359 39.81 -19.46 -44.17
CA GLU A 359 40.03 -19.71 -45.56
C GLU A 359 41.46 -20.22 -45.64
N PRO A 360 41.66 -21.45 -46.14
CA PRO A 360 42.99 -22.01 -46.22
C PRO A 360 43.84 -21.10 -47.12
N VAL A 361 45.10 -20.91 -46.70
CA VAL A 361 46.08 -19.92 -47.17
C VAL A 361 46.22 -19.85 -48.70
N TYR A 362 45.81 -20.88 -49.44
CA TYR A 362 45.84 -20.91 -50.90
C TYR A 362 44.80 -20.02 -51.61
N LYS A 363 43.80 -19.46 -50.91
CA LYS A 363 42.86 -18.48 -51.52
C LYS A 363 43.28 -17.01 -51.40
N ALA A 364 44.32 -16.69 -50.63
CA ALA A 364 44.78 -15.31 -50.45
C ALA A 364 45.68 -14.78 -51.58
N ARG A 365 45.85 -15.54 -52.68
CA ARG A 365 46.68 -15.16 -53.84
C ARG A 365 46.04 -15.47 -55.20
N SER A 366 44.71 -15.38 -55.31
CA SER A 366 44.04 -15.34 -56.63
C SER A 366 43.54 -13.93 -56.92
#